data_AF-A0A2S8WP43-F1
#
_entry.id   AF-A0A2S8WP43-F1
#
_cell.length_a   1.000
_cell.length_b   1.000
_cell.length_c   1.000
_cell.angle_alpha   90.00
_cell.angle_beta   90.00
_cell.angle_gamma   90.00
#
_symmetry.space_group_name_H-M   'P 1'
#
loop_
_entity.id
_entity.type
_entity.pdbx_description
1 polymer ?
#
loop_
_entity_poly.entity_id
_entity_poly.type
_entity_poly.pdbx_seq_one_letter_code
_entity_poly.pdbx_strand_id
1 'polypeptide(L)'
;MSKKKMIAVVAASAAFMLAASGCAAGDSGSSAGTSGEKKLTFQLAEPKSLVPHEDPGSQVAMATCANLMEVNVESQEIEPLAAKSVTSDDAKTWKIALQDGWTFQDGTPVTADSFAKAWAKTATGSNAWQGNGSFAPFVGYKELNPTDGSKPATDKLSGVKVIDEANLEVTLVAPNADFPKLLTTSALCPLPEVAFSDPKGYEENPISNGPYKFVSWNHNVDVVLEKWDGFKGAQGFSGGADKLVGQIYTAVDAAYTDMTAGNLDMIRNVPATMVSKAKSQLGEEALYEVKTGSKQYTLQIPEYIKGLENPDLRRAISMSIDRESIAASLLQGYATSSDSLVPPSLDSYKAGSCDSCAFDAAGAKALLEKAGGFDGTLIIEHNSASDQQLVQAISKQIQDNLGIKVQLKPSLGTELESRRNSQELEGAIFGLWGWSYKSSDQYLSQYETGGDGNATTGYSNEAVDKLLRSARGEQDEAKSAGLYSDAEALIMKDMPSIPLFIPTDFGLKSKCAGMNDSQGDLQFYRAGFTC
;
A
#
# COMPACT_ATOMS: atom_id res chain seq x y z
N MET A 1 -20.54 55.42 4.40
CA MET A 1 -19.29 56.16 4.12
C MET A 1 -18.68 56.64 5.43
N SER A 2 -17.36 56.39 5.56
CA SER A 2 -16.34 57.00 6.45
C SER A 2 -16.61 57.09 7.96
N LYS A 3 -15.99 56.26 8.82
CA LYS A 3 -14.56 56.09 9.21
C LYS A 3 -14.04 57.11 10.22
N LYS A 4 -13.30 56.58 11.20
CA LYS A 4 -12.51 57.27 12.23
C LYS A 4 -11.18 56.53 12.44
N LYS A 5 -10.11 57.33 12.67
CA LYS A 5 -8.92 57.10 13.54
C LYS A 5 -7.83 56.11 13.06
N MET A 6 -6.53 56.18 13.41
CA MET A 6 -5.61 57.04 14.23
C MET A 6 -4.17 56.50 13.96
N ILE A 7 -3.11 57.31 13.73
CA ILE A 7 -2.03 57.84 14.61
C ILE A 7 -0.80 56.92 14.92
N ALA A 8 0.40 57.51 14.68
CA ALA A 8 1.80 57.38 15.23
C ALA A 8 2.65 56.09 15.00
N VAL A 9 3.90 56.07 14.43
CA VAL A 9 5.22 56.78 14.67
C VAL A 9 5.93 56.23 15.93
N VAL A 10 7.21 55.81 16.05
CA VAL A 10 8.49 55.75 15.28
C VAL A 10 9.45 54.80 16.05
N ALA A 11 10.51 54.24 15.43
CA ALA A 11 11.63 53.66 16.17
C ALA A 11 12.98 53.71 15.40
N ALA A 12 14.05 54.11 16.10
CA ALA A 12 15.44 53.86 15.72
C ALA A 12 16.40 53.92 16.95
N SER A 13 17.24 52.87 17.04
CA SER A 13 18.67 52.89 17.45
C SER A 13 19.13 52.78 18.92
N ALA A 14 19.79 51.64 19.18
CA ALA A 14 21.18 51.47 19.66
C ALA A 14 21.57 51.52 21.17
N ALA A 15 21.86 50.31 21.68
CA ALA A 15 23.13 49.81 22.24
C ALA A 15 23.76 50.33 23.57
N PHE A 16 24.28 49.32 24.31
CA PHE A 16 25.32 49.29 25.37
C PHE A 16 24.98 49.73 26.82
N MET A 17 24.97 48.77 27.75
CA MET A 17 25.79 48.86 28.99
C MET A 17 25.94 47.51 29.73
N LEU A 18 27.17 47.28 30.23
CA LEU A 18 27.61 46.15 31.05
C LEU A 18 27.18 46.28 32.53
N ALA A 19 26.93 45.11 33.14
CA ALA A 19 27.14 44.69 34.53
C ALA A 19 27.13 45.71 35.69
N ALA A 20 26.17 45.54 36.62
CA ALA A 20 26.38 45.71 38.06
C ALA A 20 25.45 44.79 38.85
N SER A 21 26.06 44.07 39.79
CA SER A 21 25.56 43.14 40.79
C SER A 21 24.45 43.69 41.70
N GLY A 22 23.45 42.85 41.98
CA GLY A 22 22.50 43.03 43.08
C GLY A 22 21.87 41.69 43.46
N CYS A 23 22.37 41.08 44.54
CA CYS A 23 21.78 39.90 45.16
C CYS A 23 20.36 40.20 45.67
N ALA A 24 19.39 39.35 45.31
CA ALA A 24 18.25 39.03 46.16
C ALA A 24 17.98 37.53 46.00
N ALA A 25 18.35 36.77 47.01
CA ALA A 25 17.92 35.39 47.19
C ALA A 25 16.39 35.36 47.28
N GLY A 26 15.75 34.49 46.49
CA GLY A 26 14.30 34.41 46.43
C GLY A 26 13.85 33.21 45.60
N ASP A 27 13.86 32.06 46.28
CA ASP A 27 13.04 30.87 46.05
C ASP A 27 13.17 30.12 44.72
N SER A 28 13.61 28.87 44.87
CA SER A 28 13.66 27.83 43.84
C SER A 28 12.24 27.39 43.47
N GLY A 29 11.59 28.17 42.60
CA GLY A 29 10.49 27.70 41.80
C GLY A 29 11.03 26.95 40.58
N SER A 30 11.20 25.63 40.71
CA SER A 30 11.29 24.77 39.53
C SER A 30 10.04 25.00 38.70
N SER A 31 10.16 25.76 37.60
CA SER A 31 9.19 25.67 36.52
C SER A 31 9.27 24.24 36.02
N ALA A 32 8.32 23.41 36.45
CA ALA A 32 8.00 22.19 35.73
C ALA A 32 7.84 22.60 34.27
N GLY A 33 8.79 22.21 33.43
CA GLY A 33 8.63 22.34 32.00
C GLY A 33 7.34 21.61 31.67
N THR A 34 6.34 22.34 31.19
CA THR A 34 5.30 21.74 30.38
C THR A 34 6.02 20.97 29.30
N SER A 35 6.03 19.63 29.39
CA SER A 35 6.42 18.79 28.28
C SER A 35 5.63 19.27 27.08
N GLY A 36 6.32 19.75 26.04
CA GLY A 36 5.65 20.11 24.79
C GLY A 36 4.80 18.93 24.31
N GLU A 37 3.65 19.23 23.71
CA GLU A 37 2.82 18.22 23.04
C GLU A 37 3.71 17.41 22.08
N LYS A 38 3.72 16.08 22.22
CA LYS A 38 4.54 15.20 21.38
C LYS A 38 3.96 15.11 19.98
N LYS A 39 4.36 16.03 19.11
CA LYS A 39 3.87 16.13 17.73
C LYS A 39 4.84 15.45 16.76
N LEU A 40 4.36 14.47 16.00
CA LEU A 40 5.09 13.84 14.92
C LEU A 40 4.57 14.33 13.56
N THR A 41 5.46 14.85 12.71
CA THR A 41 5.14 15.28 11.34
C THR A 41 5.55 14.24 10.31
N PHE A 42 4.71 13.94 9.32
CA PHE A 42 5.03 12.94 8.31
C PHE A 42 4.56 13.34 6.91
N GLN A 43 5.24 12.82 5.89
CA GLN A 43 4.88 13.04 4.50
C GLN A 43 3.54 12.35 4.18
N LEU A 44 2.61 13.12 3.61
CA LEU A 44 1.32 12.67 3.13
C LEU A 44 1.10 13.18 1.69
N ALA A 45 0.34 12.45 0.89
CA ALA A 45 -0.22 12.96 -0.37
C ALA A 45 -1.66 13.44 -0.09
N GLU A 46 -2.15 14.46 -0.82
CA GLU A 46 -3.52 14.96 -0.63
C GLU A 46 -4.53 13.79 -0.70
N PRO A 47 -5.25 13.49 0.39
CA PRO A 47 -6.29 12.47 0.38
C PRO A 47 -7.43 12.87 -0.57
N LYS A 48 -8.16 11.90 -1.15
CA LYS A 48 -9.40 12.25 -1.88
C LYS A 48 -10.62 12.26 -0.97
N SER A 49 -10.58 11.52 0.13
CA SER A 49 -11.61 11.49 1.17
C SER A 49 -10.98 11.03 2.48
N LEU A 50 -11.45 11.49 3.64
CA LEU A 50 -10.96 10.99 4.92
C LEU A 50 -11.74 9.80 5.47
N VAL A 51 -12.74 9.32 4.74
CA VAL A 51 -13.47 8.09 5.07
C VAL A 51 -12.53 6.90 4.86
N PRO A 52 -12.33 6.01 5.86
CA PRO A 52 -11.32 4.93 5.79
C PRO A 52 -11.41 4.00 4.56
N HIS A 53 -12.61 3.89 3.98
CA HIS A 53 -12.93 3.01 2.86
C HIS A 53 -12.78 3.68 1.48
N GLU A 54 -12.73 5.01 1.45
CA GLU A 54 -12.70 5.81 0.21
C GLU A 54 -11.28 6.00 -0.29
N ASP A 55 -10.53 6.98 0.23
CA ASP A 55 -9.11 7.22 -0.13
C ASP A 55 -8.44 8.25 0.84
N PRO A 56 -8.26 7.89 2.13
CA PRO A 56 -7.66 8.77 3.16
C PRO A 56 -6.14 8.84 3.09
N GLY A 57 -5.52 8.05 2.22
CA GLY A 57 -4.09 7.73 2.30
C GLY A 57 -3.79 6.70 3.41
N SER A 58 -2.83 5.81 3.12
CA SER A 58 -2.53 4.65 3.98
C SER A 58 -2.23 5.01 5.44
N GLN A 59 -1.48 6.08 5.68
CA GLN A 59 -1.05 6.48 7.02
C GLN A 59 -2.22 6.98 7.88
N VAL A 60 -3.14 7.74 7.28
CA VAL A 60 -4.34 8.24 7.96
C VAL A 60 -5.28 7.07 8.22
N ALA A 61 -5.56 6.22 7.21
CA ALA A 61 -6.39 5.03 7.36
C ALA A 61 -5.94 4.15 8.53
N MET A 62 -4.63 3.87 8.62
CA MET A 62 -4.06 3.06 9.70
C MET A 62 -4.19 3.72 11.08
N ALA A 63 -4.10 5.05 11.15
CA ALA A 63 -4.24 5.78 12.42
C ALA A 63 -5.69 5.87 12.91
N THR A 64 -6.66 5.83 12.00
CA THR A 64 -8.09 6.04 12.28
C THR A 64 -8.92 4.78 12.18
N CYS A 65 -8.33 3.60 11.97
CA CYS A 65 -9.08 2.36 11.88
C CYS A 65 -8.62 1.32 12.90
N ALA A 66 -9.56 0.83 13.71
CA ALA A 66 -9.39 -0.42 14.44
C ALA A 66 -10.26 -1.49 13.77
N ASN A 67 -9.63 -2.39 13.02
CA ASN A 67 -10.34 -3.46 12.33
C ASN A 67 -10.57 -4.69 13.23
N LEU A 68 -11.17 -5.74 12.67
CA LEU A 68 -11.42 -7.01 13.35
C LEU A 68 -10.12 -7.74 13.68
N MET A 69 -9.19 -7.75 12.74
CA MET A 69 -7.86 -8.35 12.85
C MET A 69 -6.80 -7.26 12.63
N GLU A 70 -5.57 -7.52 13.06
CA GLU A 70 -4.44 -6.61 12.87
C GLU A 70 -3.15 -7.38 12.65
N VAL A 71 -2.15 -6.73 12.06
CA VAL A 71 -0.80 -7.29 11.90
C VAL A 71 0.06 -6.90 13.10
N ASN A 72 0.65 -7.90 13.75
CA ASN A 72 1.63 -7.72 14.82
C ASN A 72 2.94 -7.13 14.25
N VAL A 73 3.42 -6.01 14.82
CA VAL A 73 4.64 -5.32 14.33
C VAL A 73 5.89 -6.19 14.41
N GLU A 74 5.97 -7.08 15.39
CA GLU A 74 7.17 -7.86 15.68
C GLU A 74 7.19 -9.16 14.91
N SER A 75 6.10 -9.94 14.97
CA SER A 75 6.02 -11.25 14.32
C SER A 75 5.57 -11.17 12.85
N GLN A 76 4.92 -10.07 12.45
CA GLN A 76 4.23 -9.94 11.16
C GLN A 76 3.08 -10.95 10.96
N GLU A 77 2.63 -11.59 12.04
CA GLU A 77 1.48 -12.49 12.06
C GLU A 77 0.19 -11.69 12.29
N ILE A 78 -0.94 -12.29 11.89
CA ILE A 78 -2.26 -11.71 12.13
C ILE A 78 -2.76 -12.06 13.53
N GLU A 79 -3.33 -11.09 14.22
CA GLU A 79 -3.89 -11.25 15.57
C GLU A 79 -5.29 -10.61 15.66
N PRO A 80 -6.18 -11.08 16.55
CA PRO A 80 -7.46 -10.42 16.78
C PRO A 80 -7.30 -9.02 17.39
N LEU A 81 -8.06 -8.04 16.89
CA LEU A 81 -8.15 -6.68 17.44
C LEU A 81 -9.55 -6.38 17.97
N ALA A 82 -10.50 -5.97 17.12
CA ALA A 82 -11.91 -5.81 17.53
C ALA A 82 -12.65 -7.15 17.54
N ALA A 83 -12.13 -8.17 16.86
CA ALA A 83 -12.65 -9.53 16.94
C ALA A 83 -12.15 -10.23 18.22
N LYS A 84 -13.02 -11.05 18.79
CA LYS A 84 -12.69 -12.08 19.77
C LYS A 84 -12.27 -13.38 19.10
N SER A 85 -12.90 -13.72 17.98
CA SER A 85 -12.58 -14.92 17.20
C SER A 85 -13.03 -14.77 15.75
N VAL A 86 -12.23 -15.32 14.82
CA VAL A 86 -12.57 -15.49 13.41
C VAL A 86 -12.28 -16.94 13.05
N THR A 87 -13.33 -17.73 12.79
CA THR A 87 -13.21 -19.19 12.65
C THR A 87 -13.98 -19.72 11.46
N SER A 88 -13.46 -20.76 10.82
CA SER A 88 -14.14 -21.48 9.73
C SER A 88 -13.67 -22.92 9.64
N ASP A 89 -14.59 -23.85 9.38
CA ASP A 89 -14.28 -25.27 9.15
C ASP A 89 -14.02 -25.58 7.67
N ASP A 90 -14.39 -24.68 6.76
CA ASP A 90 -14.39 -24.91 5.30
C ASP A 90 -13.70 -23.78 4.51
N ALA A 91 -13.12 -22.80 5.22
CA ALA A 91 -12.57 -21.55 4.69
C ALA A 91 -13.54 -20.72 3.83
N LYS A 92 -14.83 -21.04 3.83
CA LYS A 92 -15.85 -20.40 2.99
C LYS A 92 -16.90 -19.69 3.82
N THR A 93 -17.34 -20.32 4.90
CA THR A 93 -18.27 -19.74 5.87
C THR A 93 -17.49 -19.40 7.13
N TRP A 94 -17.39 -18.12 7.43
CA TRP A 94 -16.61 -17.57 8.53
C TRP A 94 -17.53 -17.03 9.61
N LYS A 95 -17.30 -17.46 10.85
CA LYS A 95 -17.97 -16.91 12.03
C LYS A 95 -17.04 -15.94 12.71
N ILE A 96 -17.54 -14.73 12.95
CA ILE A 96 -16.80 -13.64 13.58
C ILE A 96 -17.56 -13.24 14.84
N ALA A 97 -16.90 -13.31 15.99
CA ALA A 97 -17.41 -12.77 17.24
C ALA A 97 -16.59 -11.53 17.61
N LEU A 98 -17.26 -10.44 18.00
CA LEU A 98 -16.63 -9.20 18.44
C LEU A 98 -16.22 -9.27 19.91
N GLN A 99 -15.23 -8.47 20.29
CA GLN A 99 -14.94 -8.19 21.70
C GLN A 99 -15.93 -7.16 22.26
N ASP A 100 -16.22 -7.26 23.55
CA ASP A 100 -17.13 -6.33 24.22
C ASP A 100 -16.47 -4.96 24.45
N GLY A 101 -17.28 -3.90 24.45
CA GLY A 101 -16.87 -2.58 24.93
C GLY A 101 -16.08 -1.72 23.93
N TRP A 102 -16.00 -2.12 22.67
CA TRP A 102 -15.52 -1.25 21.59
C TRP A 102 -16.52 -0.13 21.28
N THR A 103 -16.01 1.08 21.14
CA THR A 103 -16.82 2.26 20.80
C THR A 103 -16.14 3.06 19.71
N PHE A 104 -16.93 3.82 18.97
CA PHE A 104 -16.45 4.94 18.20
C PHE A 104 -16.08 6.11 19.13
N GLN A 105 -15.39 7.10 18.57
CA GLN A 105 -14.93 8.28 19.30
C GLN A 105 -16.05 9.20 19.81
N ASP A 106 -17.27 9.07 19.27
CA ASP A 106 -18.49 9.74 19.74
C ASP A 106 -19.19 8.99 20.90
N GLY A 107 -18.65 7.83 21.29
CA GLY A 107 -19.18 6.98 22.37
C GLY A 107 -20.23 5.96 21.92
N THR A 108 -20.63 5.95 20.64
CA THR A 108 -21.53 4.91 20.12
C THR A 108 -20.81 3.55 20.07
N PRO A 109 -21.52 2.42 20.30
CA PRO A 109 -20.89 1.10 20.30
C PRO A 109 -20.49 0.66 18.89
N VAL A 110 -19.35 -0.02 18.77
CA VAL A 110 -18.99 -0.77 17.56
C VAL A 110 -19.67 -2.13 17.63
N THR A 111 -20.53 -2.43 16.66
CA THR A 111 -21.33 -3.66 16.62
C THR A 111 -21.12 -4.40 15.31
N ALA A 112 -21.68 -5.61 15.20
CA ALA A 112 -21.73 -6.37 13.96
C ALA A 112 -22.36 -5.55 12.81
N ASP A 113 -23.38 -4.76 13.10
CA ASP A 113 -24.05 -3.89 12.11
C ASP A 113 -23.13 -2.77 11.59
N SER A 114 -22.24 -2.24 12.44
CA SER A 114 -21.25 -1.23 12.07
C SER A 114 -20.30 -1.72 10.97
N PHE A 115 -19.92 -3.01 10.99
CA PHE A 115 -19.13 -3.64 9.93
C PHE A 115 -19.99 -3.98 8.72
N ALA A 116 -21.13 -4.65 8.92
CA ALA A 116 -21.97 -5.12 7.82
C ALA A 116 -22.45 -3.98 6.90
N LYS A 117 -22.87 -2.84 7.46
CA LYS A 117 -23.27 -1.66 6.69
C LYS A 117 -22.09 -1.04 5.94
N ALA A 118 -20.94 -0.88 6.60
CA ALA A 118 -19.74 -0.33 6.00
C ALA A 118 -19.27 -1.18 4.81
N TRP A 119 -19.28 -2.50 4.98
CA TRP A 119 -18.90 -3.46 3.94
C TRP A 119 -19.85 -3.45 2.75
N ALA A 120 -21.17 -3.45 3.00
CA ALA A 120 -22.15 -3.37 1.92
C ALA A 120 -22.04 -2.05 1.14
N LYS A 121 -21.83 -0.93 1.84
CA LYS A 121 -21.60 0.37 1.22
C LYS A 121 -20.33 0.38 0.37
N THR A 122 -19.23 -0.16 0.88
CA THR A 122 -17.95 -0.23 0.15
C THR A 122 -18.05 -1.14 -1.07
N ALA A 123 -18.71 -2.29 -0.93
CA ALA A 123 -18.93 -3.24 -2.01
C ALA A 123 -19.89 -2.73 -3.09
N THR A 124 -20.62 -1.64 -2.87
CA THR A 124 -21.53 -1.06 -3.87
C THR A 124 -20.76 -0.25 -4.91
N GLY A 125 -20.65 -0.77 -6.14
CA GLY A 125 -19.80 -0.19 -7.19
C GLY A 125 -20.14 1.24 -7.58
N SER A 126 -21.41 1.62 -7.52
CA SER A 126 -21.84 2.99 -7.83
C SER A 126 -21.33 4.05 -6.85
N ASN A 127 -20.77 3.65 -5.70
CA ASN A 127 -20.12 4.59 -4.78
C ASN A 127 -18.68 4.91 -5.19
N ALA A 128 -18.05 4.09 -6.05
CA ALA A 128 -16.67 4.29 -6.52
C ALA A 128 -15.61 4.39 -5.41
N TRP A 129 -15.80 3.68 -4.29
CA TRP A 129 -14.85 3.63 -3.18
C TRP A 129 -13.66 2.73 -3.52
N GLN A 130 -12.43 3.15 -3.21
CA GLN A 130 -11.21 2.41 -3.56
C GLN A 130 -11.21 0.99 -2.98
N GLY A 131 -11.79 0.82 -1.78
CA GLY A 131 -11.87 -0.48 -1.10
C GLY A 131 -12.80 -1.51 -1.76
N ASN A 132 -13.60 -1.13 -2.77
CA ASN A 132 -14.66 -1.96 -3.35
C ASN A 132 -14.20 -3.36 -3.77
N GLY A 133 -13.07 -3.46 -4.49
CA GLY A 133 -12.55 -4.73 -5.01
C GLY A 133 -12.22 -5.77 -3.93
N SER A 134 -11.98 -5.33 -2.69
CA SER A 134 -11.77 -6.20 -1.53
C SER A 134 -12.94 -7.15 -1.26
N PHE A 135 -14.14 -6.78 -1.73
CA PHE A 135 -15.37 -7.54 -1.51
C PHE A 135 -15.69 -8.54 -2.63
N ALA A 136 -14.88 -8.60 -3.69
CA ALA A 136 -15.07 -9.57 -4.78
C ALA A 136 -15.23 -11.05 -4.33
N PRO A 137 -14.55 -11.51 -3.26
CA PRO A 137 -14.73 -12.86 -2.74
C PRO A 137 -16.06 -13.12 -2.02
N PHE A 138 -16.85 -12.09 -1.69
CA PHE A 138 -18.06 -12.23 -0.88
C PHE A 138 -19.29 -12.60 -1.72
N VAL A 139 -20.14 -13.49 -1.21
CA VAL A 139 -21.46 -13.71 -1.82
C VAL A 139 -22.26 -12.39 -1.79
N GLY A 140 -22.93 -12.04 -2.89
CA GLY A 140 -23.66 -10.78 -3.02
C GLY A 140 -22.88 -9.64 -3.70
N TYR A 141 -21.56 -9.80 -3.93
CA TYR A 141 -20.75 -8.75 -4.54
C TYR A 141 -21.19 -8.40 -5.96
N LYS A 142 -21.53 -9.40 -6.79
CA LYS A 142 -21.92 -9.18 -8.19
C LYS A 142 -23.23 -8.41 -8.31
N GLU A 143 -24.15 -8.65 -7.39
CA GLU A 143 -25.44 -7.97 -7.29
C GLU A 143 -25.29 -6.47 -6.94
N LEU A 144 -24.19 -6.12 -6.27
CA LEU A 144 -23.78 -4.75 -5.96
C LEU A 144 -22.93 -4.09 -7.05
N ASN A 145 -22.47 -4.86 -8.05
CA ASN A 145 -21.60 -4.42 -9.14
C ASN A 145 -22.08 -4.96 -10.51
N PRO A 146 -23.30 -4.60 -10.94
CA PRO A 146 -23.80 -5.04 -12.24
C PRO A 146 -22.94 -4.49 -13.38
N THR A 147 -22.55 -5.37 -14.32
CA THR A 147 -21.65 -5.04 -15.44
C THR A 147 -22.36 -4.45 -16.65
N ASP A 148 -23.70 -4.48 -16.66
CA ASP A 148 -24.54 -3.91 -17.74
C ASP A 148 -24.85 -2.41 -17.54
N GLY A 149 -24.26 -1.79 -16.51
CA GLY A 149 -24.48 -0.39 -16.15
C GLY A 149 -25.81 -0.12 -15.45
N SER A 150 -26.56 -1.16 -15.08
CA SER A 150 -27.77 -1.01 -14.26
C SER A 150 -27.43 -0.58 -12.83
N LYS A 151 -28.45 -0.13 -12.08
CA LYS A 151 -28.28 0.13 -10.65
C LYS A 151 -28.33 -1.19 -9.87
N PRO A 152 -27.56 -1.32 -8.78
CA PRO A 152 -27.69 -2.45 -7.87
C PRO A 152 -29.15 -2.69 -7.45
N ALA A 153 -29.60 -3.94 -7.53
CA ALA A 153 -30.96 -4.33 -7.13
C ALA A 153 -31.11 -4.44 -5.60
N THR A 154 -30.01 -4.35 -4.86
CA THR A 154 -29.93 -4.40 -3.41
C THR A 154 -28.82 -3.46 -2.93
N ASP A 155 -28.91 -3.07 -1.66
CA ASP A 155 -27.89 -2.34 -0.90
C ASP A 155 -27.23 -3.22 0.17
N LYS A 156 -27.50 -4.54 0.15
CA LYS A 156 -26.97 -5.52 1.10
C LYS A 156 -25.98 -6.45 0.43
N LEU A 157 -24.87 -6.70 1.11
CA LEU A 157 -23.96 -7.77 0.77
C LEU A 157 -24.49 -9.09 1.34
N SER A 158 -25.18 -9.88 0.53
CA SER A 158 -25.97 -11.04 1.00
C SER A 158 -25.16 -12.14 1.69
N GLY A 159 -23.86 -12.21 1.42
CA GLY A 159 -22.92 -13.07 2.12
C GLY A 159 -22.57 -12.61 3.53
N VAL A 160 -22.94 -11.40 3.95
CA VAL A 160 -22.68 -10.87 5.29
C VAL A 160 -23.97 -10.84 6.09
N LYS A 161 -24.03 -11.66 7.14
CA LYS A 161 -25.20 -11.82 7.98
C LYS A 161 -24.88 -11.42 9.41
N VAL A 162 -25.58 -10.40 9.90
CA VAL A 162 -25.62 -10.04 11.32
C VAL A 162 -26.46 -11.09 12.04
N ILE A 163 -25.85 -11.83 12.96
CA ILE A 163 -26.53 -12.83 13.80
C ILE A 163 -27.16 -12.15 15.02
N ASP A 164 -26.38 -11.29 15.66
CA ASP A 164 -26.77 -10.40 16.76
C ASP A 164 -25.79 -9.21 16.85
N GLU A 165 -25.87 -8.40 17.90
CA GLU A 165 -25.03 -7.20 18.08
C GLU A 165 -23.51 -7.47 18.05
N ALA A 166 -23.06 -8.67 18.42
CA ALA A 166 -21.65 -9.01 18.54
C ALA A 166 -21.20 -10.12 17.59
N ASN A 167 -22.08 -10.67 16.75
CA ASN A 167 -21.78 -11.82 15.91
C ASN A 167 -22.15 -11.59 14.43
N LEU A 168 -21.18 -11.88 13.56
CA LEU A 168 -21.31 -11.90 12.10
C LEU A 168 -21.05 -13.30 11.56
N GLU A 169 -21.76 -13.65 10.50
CA GLU A 169 -21.45 -14.78 9.64
C GLU A 169 -21.16 -14.25 8.23
N VAL A 170 -20.03 -14.62 7.66
CA VAL A 170 -19.59 -14.22 6.33
C VAL A 170 -19.48 -15.44 5.44
N THR A 171 -20.11 -15.40 4.27
CA THR A 171 -20.05 -16.46 3.25
C THR A 171 -19.35 -15.94 2.01
N LEU A 172 -18.28 -16.63 1.63
CA LEU A 172 -17.50 -16.36 0.42
C LEU A 172 -18.02 -17.16 -0.77
N VAL A 173 -17.76 -16.69 -1.99
CA VAL A 173 -18.16 -17.39 -3.23
C VAL A 173 -17.40 -18.71 -3.40
N ALA A 174 -16.18 -18.78 -2.88
CA ALA A 174 -15.31 -19.95 -2.84
C ALA A 174 -14.50 -19.96 -1.53
N PRO A 175 -13.99 -21.12 -1.09
CA PRO A 175 -13.07 -21.20 0.04
C PRO A 175 -11.84 -20.29 -0.12
N ASN A 176 -11.50 -19.53 0.92
CA ASN A 176 -10.33 -18.69 1.02
C ASN A 176 -9.81 -18.59 2.46
N ALA A 177 -8.74 -19.31 2.79
CA ALA A 177 -8.10 -19.37 4.08
C ALA A 177 -7.40 -18.05 4.46
N ASP A 178 -7.10 -17.18 3.49
CA ASP A 178 -6.55 -15.84 3.73
C ASP A 178 -7.60 -14.81 4.16
N PHE A 179 -8.89 -15.17 4.27
CA PHE A 179 -9.94 -14.24 4.68
C PHE A 179 -9.62 -13.47 5.99
N PRO A 180 -9.08 -14.09 7.06
CA PRO A 180 -8.68 -13.35 8.25
C PRO A 180 -7.62 -12.27 8.00
N LYS A 181 -6.74 -12.44 6.98
CA LYS A 181 -5.76 -11.41 6.58
C LYS A 181 -6.45 -10.21 5.92
N LEU A 182 -7.50 -10.45 5.13
CA LEU A 182 -8.29 -9.37 4.52
C LEU A 182 -8.94 -8.46 5.57
N LEU A 183 -9.33 -9.03 6.73
CA LEU A 183 -9.88 -8.31 7.88
C LEU A 183 -8.89 -7.36 8.58
N THR A 184 -7.66 -7.23 8.09
CA THR A 184 -6.68 -6.24 8.56
C THR A 184 -6.69 -4.94 7.74
N THR A 185 -7.35 -4.94 6.57
CA THR A 185 -7.26 -3.84 5.58
C THR A 185 -8.30 -2.75 5.82
N SER A 186 -7.99 -1.49 5.50
CA SER A 186 -8.88 -0.37 5.83
C SER A 186 -10.24 -0.39 5.10
N ALA A 187 -10.33 -1.11 3.99
CA ALA A 187 -11.59 -1.33 3.28
C ALA A 187 -12.63 -2.10 4.11
N LEU A 188 -12.22 -2.75 5.20
CA LEU A 188 -13.08 -3.53 6.08
C LEU A 188 -13.29 -2.89 7.47
N CYS A 189 -12.90 -1.63 7.67
CA CYS A 189 -13.15 -0.93 8.93
C CYS A 189 -14.65 -0.87 9.25
N PRO A 190 -15.04 -0.70 10.53
CA PRO A 190 -16.41 -0.35 10.87
C PRO A 190 -16.63 1.14 10.62
N LEU A 191 -17.86 1.52 10.24
CA LEU A 191 -18.28 2.91 10.16
C LEU A 191 -19.44 3.19 11.12
N PRO A 192 -19.48 4.38 11.76
CA PRO A 192 -20.59 4.76 12.62
C PRO A 192 -21.83 5.14 11.80
N GLU A 193 -23.01 5.14 12.43
CA GLU A 193 -24.29 5.42 11.74
C GLU A 193 -24.32 6.80 11.06
N VAL A 194 -23.58 7.78 11.59
CA VAL A 194 -23.46 9.12 11.01
C VAL A 194 -22.81 9.10 9.62
N ALA A 195 -21.94 8.14 9.32
CA ALA A 195 -21.37 7.96 7.98
C ALA A 195 -22.43 7.66 6.91
N PHE A 196 -23.59 7.14 7.32
CA PHE A 196 -24.70 6.81 6.41
C PHE A 196 -25.83 7.83 6.46
N SER A 197 -26.13 8.35 7.66
CA SER A 197 -27.22 9.30 7.88
C SER A 197 -26.85 10.76 7.54
N ASP A 198 -25.58 11.13 7.66
CA ASP A 198 -25.02 12.41 7.18
C ASP A 198 -23.64 12.21 6.53
N PRO A 199 -23.57 11.63 5.33
CA PRO A 199 -22.29 11.32 4.68
C PRO A 199 -21.44 12.57 4.42
N LYS A 200 -22.07 13.72 4.13
CA LYS A 200 -21.34 14.97 3.88
C LYS A 200 -20.75 15.54 5.15
N GLY A 201 -21.50 15.56 6.25
CA GLY A 201 -20.99 15.98 7.54
C GLY A 201 -19.87 15.06 8.03
N TYR A 202 -20.02 13.75 7.80
CA TYR A 202 -19.01 12.76 8.15
C TYR A 202 -17.72 12.89 7.34
N GLU A 203 -17.80 13.20 6.05
CA GLU A 203 -16.62 13.46 5.21
C GLU A 203 -15.76 14.61 5.74
N GLU A 204 -16.41 15.68 6.20
CA GLU A 204 -15.73 16.86 6.76
C GLU A 204 -15.20 16.62 8.18
N ASN A 205 -15.83 15.72 8.94
CA ASN A 205 -15.51 15.45 10.34
C ASN A 205 -15.66 13.94 10.66
N PRO A 206 -14.75 13.09 10.14
CA PRO A 206 -14.88 11.65 10.29
C PRO A 206 -14.67 11.24 11.75
N ILE A 207 -15.56 10.37 12.22
CA ILE A 207 -15.51 9.74 13.54
C ILE A 207 -14.99 8.33 13.36
N SER A 208 -13.94 8.00 14.09
CA SER A 208 -13.23 6.73 13.93
C SER A 208 -13.33 5.87 15.19
N ASN A 209 -12.88 4.62 15.13
CA ASN A 209 -12.66 3.76 16.30
C ASN A 209 -11.16 3.45 16.53
N GLY A 210 -10.29 4.03 15.72
CA GLY A 210 -8.84 3.85 15.79
C GLY A 210 -8.15 4.65 16.89
N PRO A 211 -6.82 4.47 17.05
CA PRO A 211 -6.04 5.12 18.09
C PRO A 211 -5.94 6.65 17.97
N TYR A 212 -6.27 7.24 16.82
CA TYR A 212 -6.28 8.69 16.62
C TYR A 212 -7.63 9.20 16.13
N LYS A 213 -7.98 10.40 16.57
CA LYS A 213 -9.12 11.21 16.15
C LYS A 213 -8.72 12.19 15.06
N PHE A 214 -9.65 12.46 14.15
CA PHE A 214 -9.52 13.58 13.23
C PHE A 214 -9.66 14.92 13.96
N VAL A 215 -8.81 15.89 13.60
CA VAL A 215 -8.86 17.27 14.12
C VAL A 215 -9.15 18.26 13.02
N SER A 216 -8.39 18.24 11.92
CA SER A 216 -8.56 19.17 10.80
C SER A 216 -7.92 18.68 9.51
N TRP A 217 -8.47 19.11 8.39
CA TRP A 217 -7.87 18.95 7.05
C TRP A 217 -7.77 20.33 6.39
N ASN A 218 -6.53 20.82 6.28
CA ASN A 218 -6.23 22.00 5.51
C ASN A 218 -5.83 21.53 4.10
N HIS A 219 -6.78 21.55 3.16
CA HIS A 219 -6.56 21.04 1.80
C HIS A 219 -5.26 21.53 1.16
N ASN A 220 -4.48 20.59 0.63
CA ASN A 220 -3.15 20.80 0.04
C ASN A 220 -2.08 21.33 1.00
N VAL A 221 -2.32 21.29 2.32
CA VAL A 221 -1.39 21.76 3.36
C VAL A 221 -1.11 20.65 4.37
N ASP A 222 -2.12 20.24 5.16
CA ASP A 222 -1.95 19.20 6.17
C ASP A 222 -3.25 18.50 6.59
N VAL A 223 -3.10 17.30 7.15
CA VAL A 223 -4.11 16.58 7.93
C VAL A 223 -3.59 16.41 9.34
N VAL A 224 -4.41 16.80 10.33
CA VAL A 224 -4.07 16.76 11.75
C VAL A 224 -4.92 15.71 12.46
N LEU A 225 -4.25 14.82 13.18
CA LEU A 225 -4.87 13.81 14.04
C LEU A 225 -4.35 13.94 15.48
N GLU A 226 -5.20 13.67 16.46
CA GLU A 226 -4.85 13.65 17.89
C GLU A 226 -5.04 12.25 18.47
N LYS A 227 -4.18 11.85 19.40
CA LYS A 227 -4.30 10.54 20.05
C LYS A 227 -5.59 10.45 20.86
N TRP A 228 -6.26 9.30 20.79
CA TRP A 228 -7.48 9.03 21.53
C TRP A 228 -7.25 8.08 22.70
N ASP A 229 -7.35 8.61 23.91
CA ASP A 229 -7.21 7.84 25.15
C ASP A 229 -8.28 6.75 25.35
N GLY A 230 -9.39 6.81 24.60
CA GLY A 230 -10.47 5.82 24.68
C GLY A 230 -10.22 4.55 23.86
N PHE A 231 -9.13 4.49 23.11
CA PHE A 231 -8.79 3.34 22.27
C PHE A 231 -8.61 2.06 23.09
N LYS A 232 -9.17 0.95 22.61
CA LYS A 232 -9.25 -0.33 23.33
C LYS A 232 -8.16 -1.34 22.98
N GLY A 233 -7.38 -1.10 21.91
CA GLY A 233 -6.29 -1.99 21.53
C GLY A 233 -5.14 -2.00 22.55
N ALA A 234 -4.28 -3.02 22.49
CA ALA A 234 -3.16 -3.16 23.43
C ALA A 234 -2.16 -1.98 23.32
N GLN A 235 -1.30 -1.81 24.33
CA GLN A 235 -0.41 -0.64 24.45
C GLN A 235 0.48 -0.41 23.20
N GLY A 236 0.93 -1.47 22.52
CA GLY A 236 1.68 -1.39 21.26
C GLY A 236 0.89 -0.85 20.06
N PHE A 237 -0.44 -0.81 20.15
CA PHE A 237 -1.37 -0.32 19.13
C PHE A 237 -1.92 1.08 19.46
N SER A 238 -1.72 1.56 20.69
CA SER A 238 -2.30 2.82 21.18
C SER A 238 -1.69 4.10 20.59
N GLY A 239 -0.77 3.99 19.63
CA GLY A 239 -0.06 5.13 19.02
C GLY A 239 1.05 5.70 19.90
N GLY A 240 2.09 6.27 19.26
CA GLY A 240 3.31 6.71 19.96
C GLY A 240 3.44 8.22 20.21
N ALA A 241 2.75 9.07 19.45
CA ALA A 241 2.75 10.53 19.57
C ALA A 241 1.40 11.04 20.08
N ASP A 242 1.37 12.23 20.70
CA ASP A 242 0.12 12.86 21.13
C ASP A 242 -0.65 13.42 19.92
N LYS A 243 0.10 13.82 18.88
CA LYS A 243 -0.42 14.42 17.65
C LYS A 243 0.33 13.94 16.43
N LEU A 244 -0.41 13.63 15.36
CA LEU A 244 0.14 13.34 14.05
C LEU A 244 -0.23 14.48 13.10
N VAL A 245 0.73 14.95 12.31
CA VAL A 245 0.49 15.95 11.28
C VAL A 245 1.04 15.45 9.95
N GLY A 246 0.14 15.00 9.09
CA GLY A 246 0.46 14.61 7.72
C GLY A 246 0.60 15.85 6.85
N GLN A 247 1.82 16.27 6.56
CA GLN A 247 2.10 17.40 5.68
C GLN A 247 1.99 16.96 4.22
N ILE A 248 1.26 17.73 3.43
CA ILE A 248 0.87 17.33 2.08
C ILE A 248 1.93 17.76 1.06
N TYR A 249 2.47 16.79 0.33
CA TYR A 249 3.49 16.98 -0.71
C TYR A 249 3.07 16.32 -2.01
N THR A 250 3.38 16.98 -3.13
CA THR A 250 3.19 16.42 -4.48
C THR A 250 4.41 15.64 -4.98
N ALA A 251 5.57 15.79 -4.32
CA ALA A 251 6.80 15.10 -4.66
C ALA A 251 7.68 14.86 -3.42
N VAL A 252 8.43 13.75 -3.42
CA VAL A 252 9.33 13.37 -2.32
C VAL A 252 10.49 14.34 -2.12
N ASP A 253 10.96 15.01 -3.16
CA ASP A 253 12.06 16.00 -3.06
C ASP A 253 11.71 17.20 -2.17
N ALA A 254 10.45 17.65 -2.19
CA ALA A 254 9.98 18.72 -1.33
C ALA A 254 9.93 18.28 0.14
N ALA A 255 9.38 17.08 0.39
CA ALA A 255 9.38 16.48 1.73
C ALA A 255 10.80 16.29 2.27
N TYR A 256 11.73 15.82 1.42
CA TYR A 256 13.14 15.67 1.76
C TYR A 256 13.79 17.00 2.14
N THR A 257 13.49 18.07 1.41
CA THR A 257 13.98 19.42 1.72
C THR A 257 13.50 19.88 3.10
N ASP A 258 12.22 19.71 3.40
CA ASP A 258 11.67 20.08 4.71
C ASP A 258 12.25 19.23 5.85
N MET A 259 12.48 17.94 5.63
CA MET A 259 13.15 17.10 6.62
C MET A 259 14.58 17.58 6.90
N THR A 260 15.35 17.92 5.86
CA THR A 260 16.72 18.46 6.05
C THR A 260 16.73 19.80 6.78
N ALA A 261 15.66 20.59 6.64
CA ALA A 261 15.46 21.84 7.37
C ALA A 261 14.95 21.64 8.82
N GLY A 262 14.59 20.41 9.20
CA GLY A 262 14.02 20.09 10.52
C GLY A 262 12.52 20.37 10.65
N ASN A 263 11.81 20.53 9.53
CA ASN A 263 10.36 20.81 9.50
C ASN A 263 9.49 19.56 9.33
N LEU A 264 10.10 18.40 9.06
CA LEU A 264 9.42 17.13 8.82
C LEU A 264 10.15 15.98 9.54
N ASP A 265 9.40 15.12 10.25
CA ASP A 265 9.96 14.03 11.03
C ASP A 265 10.05 12.71 10.28
N MET A 266 9.13 12.42 9.36
CA MET A 266 9.09 11.14 8.67
C MET A 266 8.76 11.24 7.18
N ILE A 267 9.49 10.48 6.38
CA ILE A 267 9.27 10.28 4.94
C ILE A 267 9.16 8.77 4.70
N ARG A 268 8.17 8.35 3.90
CA ARG A 268 8.00 6.96 3.45
C ARG A 268 8.45 6.85 1.98
N ASN A 269 8.84 5.64 1.55
CA ASN A 269 9.12 5.32 0.14
C ASN A 269 10.17 6.26 -0.48
N VAL A 270 11.33 6.39 0.16
CA VAL A 270 12.45 7.13 -0.42
C VAL A 270 12.97 6.36 -1.63
N PRO A 271 13.01 6.98 -2.83
CA PRO A 271 13.51 6.31 -4.02
C PRO A 271 14.95 5.82 -3.82
N ALA A 272 15.27 4.63 -4.35
CA ALA A 272 16.61 4.05 -4.31
C ALA A 272 17.72 5.04 -4.71
N THR A 273 17.47 5.84 -5.75
CA THR A 273 18.40 6.85 -6.27
C THR A 273 18.70 7.99 -5.29
N MET A 274 17.86 8.21 -4.27
CA MET A 274 18.04 9.23 -3.23
C MET A 274 18.71 8.70 -1.95
N VAL A 275 18.75 7.39 -1.74
CA VAL A 275 19.19 6.80 -0.47
C VAL A 275 20.63 7.17 -0.11
N SER A 276 21.56 7.10 -1.07
CA SER A 276 22.97 7.48 -0.84
C SER A 276 23.13 8.95 -0.47
N LYS A 277 22.36 9.85 -1.12
CA LYS A 277 22.33 11.28 -0.79
C LYS A 277 21.78 11.48 0.62
N ALA A 278 20.69 10.79 0.96
CA ALA A 278 20.06 10.86 2.28
C ALA A 278 21.02 10.41 3.38
N LYS A 279 21.67 9.25 3.21
CA LYS A 279 22.68 8.73 4.12
C LYS A 279 23.84 9.72 4.33
N SER A 280 24.31 10.36 3.26
CA SER A 280 25.40 11.35 3.35
C SER A 280 25.01 12.65 4.05
N GLN A 281 23.76 13.12 3.91
CA GLN A 281 23.33 14.43 4.42
C GLN A 281 22.71 14.35 5.82
N LEU A 282 21.96 13.28 6.10
CA LEU A 282 21.18 13.12 7.33
C LEU A 282 21.80 12.11 8.32
N GLY A 283 22.79 11.34 7.88
CA GLY A 283 23.36 10.23 8.64
C GLY A 283 22.67 8.90 8.35
N GLU A 284 23.35 7.81 8.67
CA GLU A 284 22.82 6.44 8.48
C GLU A 284 21.65 6.15 9.42
N GLU A 285 21.63 6.76 10.60
CA GLU A 285 20.57 6.61 11.60
C GLU A 285 19.23 7.25 11.22
N ALA A 286 19.26 8.15 10.24
CA ALA A 286 18.06 8.77 9.69
C ALA A 286 17.37 7.83 8.69
N LEU A 287 18.10 6.90 8.09
CA LEU A 287 17.57 5.92 7.16
C LEU A 287 17.02 4.72 7.94
N TYR A 288 15.84 4.24 7.56
CA TYR A 288 15.33 2.97 8.04
C TYR A 288 14.81 2.13 6.86
N GLU A 289 15.00 0.83 6.97
CA GLU A 289 14.58 -0.16 5.99
C GLU A 289 13.31 -0.87 6.46
N VAL A 290 12.37 -1.06 5.55
CA VAL A 290 11.20 -1.92 5.70
C VAL A 290 11.58 -3.33 5.27
N LYS A 291 11.69 -4.25 6.23
CA LYS A 291 12.27 -5.58 5.99
C LYS A 291 11.35 -6.57 5.27
N THR A 292 10.07 -6.25 5.08
CA THR A 292 9.08 -7.20 4.54
C THR A 292 9.16 -7.40 3.04
N GLY A 293 9.80 -6.48 2.30
CA GLY A 293 9.98 -6.60 0.84
C GLY A 293 8.65 -6.84 0.12
N SER A 294 7.68 -5.95 0.33
CA SER A 294 6.28 -6.18 -0.06
C SER A 294 5.95 -5.83 -1.50
N LYS A 295 6.92 -5.36 -2.28
CA LYS A 295 6.71 -4.87 -3.66
C LYS A 295 7.68 -5.54 -4.62
N GLN A 296 7.27 -5.59 -5.88
CA GLN A 296 8.06 -6.14 -6.98
C GLN A 296 7.80 -5.41 -8.29
N TYR A 297 8.87 -5.02 -8.96
CA TYR A 297 8.84 -4.55 -10.33
C TYR A 297 8.75 -5.73 -11.30
N THR A 298 7.85 -5.61 -12.26
CA THR A 298 7.65 -6.58 -13.33
C THR A 298 7.51 -5.89 -14.68
N LEU A 299 7.84 -6.60 -15.75
CA LEU A 299 7.46 -6.24 -17.12
C LEU A 299 6.35 -7.20 -17.56
N GLN A 300 5.11 -6.73 -17.51
CA GLN A 300 3.92 -7.49 -17.87
C GLN A 300 3.75 -7.46 -19.39
N ILE A 301 3.59 -8.62 -20.03
CA ILE A 301 3.58 -8.75 -21.49
C ILE A 301 2.20 -9.26 -21.93
N PRO A 302 1.38 -8.42 -22.59
CA PRO A 302 0.05 -8.81 -23.05
C PRO A 302 0.10 -9.83 -24.20
N GLU A 303 -0.47 -11.01 -23.98
CA GLU A 303 -0.55 -12.09 -24.97
C GLU A 303 -1.60 -11.83 -26.06
N TYR A 304 -2.52 -10.87 -25.84
CA TYR A 304 -3.49 -10.46 -26.86
C TYR A 304 -2.92 -9.46 -27.87
N ILE A 305 -1.71 -8.92 -27.63
CA ILE A 305 -1.05 -8.04 -28.58
C ILE A 305 -0.29 -8.89 -29.60
N LYS A 306 -0.61 -8.66 -30.87
CA LYS A 306 0.00 -9.38 -31.99
C LYS A 306 1.52 -9.29 -31.96
N GLY A 307 2.18 -10.44 -31.98
CA GLY A 307 3.63 -10.59 -31.93
C GLY A 307 4.19 -10.83 -30.52
N LEU A 308 3.39 -10.73 -29.45
CA LEU A 308 3.82 -10.97 -28.06
C LEU A 308 3.28 -12.29 -27.48
N GLU A 309 2.57 -13.09 -28.28
CA GLU A 309 1.89 -14.31 -27.87
C GLU A 309 2.87 -15.46 -27.58
N ASN A 310 4.06 -15.44 -28.19
CA ASN A 310 5.03 -16.53 -28.10
C ASN A 310 5.81 -16.48 -26.78
N PRO A 311 5.72 -17.50 -25.90
CA PRO A 311 6.48 -17.54 -24.65
C PRO A 311 8.00 -17.55 -24.87
N ASP A 312 8.52 -18.10 -25.99
CA ASP A 312 9.96 -18.06 -26.28
C ASP A 312 10.46 -16.63 -26.55
N LEU A 313 9.64 -15.77 -27.15
CA LEU A 313 9.95 -14.34 -27.28
C LEU A 313 10.02 -13.68 -25.89
N ARG A 314 9.05 -13.95 -25.02
CA ARG A 314 9.01 -13.38 -23.65
C ARG A 314 10.20 -13.83 -22.81
N ARG A 315 10.58 -15.11 -22.91
CA ARG A 315 11.81 -15.63 -22.30
C ARG A 315 13.06 -14.98 -22.87
N ALA A 316 13.14 -14.78 -24.19
CA ALA A 316 14.27 -14.05 -24.80
C ALA A 316 14.38 -12.60 -24.30
N ILE A 317 13.24 -11.90 -24.16
CA ILE A 317 13.21 -10.56 -23.54
C ILE A 317 13.74 -10.64 -22.10
N SER A 318 13.28 -11.60 -21.30
CA SER A 318 13.74 -11.76 -19.92
C SER A 318 15.25 -12.02 -19.81
N MET A 319 15.79 -12.94 -20.62
CA MET A 319 17.21 -13.29 -20.64
C MET A 319 18.10 -12.14 -21.14
N SER A 320 17.52 -11.18 -21.88
CA SER A 320 18.23 -10.02 -22.40
C SER A 320 18.46 -8.91 -21.38
N ILE A 321 17.94 -9.05 -20.16
CA ILE A 321 18.03 -8.05 -19.08
C ILE A 321 19.03 -8.51 -18.03
N ASP A 322 20.13 -7.76 -17.90
CA ASP A 322 21.13 -7.90 -16.84
C ASP A 322 20.63 -7.18 -15.57
N ARG A 323 19.78 -7.89 -14.83
CA ARG A 323 19.18 -7.39 -13.58
C ARG A 323 20.25 -7.09 -12.54
N GLU A 324 21.26 -7.95 -12.38
CA GLU A 324 22.32 -7.75 -11.39
C GLU A 324 23.11 -6.46 -11.67
N SER A 325 23.48 -6.21 -12.94
CA SER A 325 24.17 -4.99 -13.34
C SER A 325 23.32 -3.74 -13.14
N ILE A 326 22.02 -3.79 -13.48
CA ILE A 326 21.10 -2.66 -13.24
C ILE A 326 20.96 -2.40 -11.73
N ALA A 327 20.75 -3.45 -10.93
CA ALA A 327 20.63 -3.35 -9.48
C ALA A 327 21.88 -2.73 -8.84
N ALA A 328 23.06 -3.14 -9.27
CA ALA A 328 24.33 -2.64 -8.74
C ALA A 328 24.65 -1.20 -9.21
N SER A 329 24.49 -0.91 -10.51
CA SER A 329 24.97 0.35 -11.10
C SER A 329 23.96 1.49 -11.02
N LEU A 330 22.68 1.21 -11.26
CA LEU A 330 21.63 2.22 -11.31
C LEU A 330 20.90 2.34 -9.97
N LEU A 331 20.55 1.20 -9.37
CA LEU A 331 19.82 1.15 -8.10
C LEU A 331 20.74 1.12 -6.87
N GLN A 332 22.06 1.10 -7.09
CA GLN A 332 23.11 1.20 -6.05
C GLN A 332 22.96 0.15 -4.92
N GLY A 333 22.39 -1.02 -5.24
CA GLY A 333 22.15 -2.08 -4.26
C GLY A 333 20.88 -1.89 -3.40
N TYR A 334 20.07 -0.86 -3.63
CA TYR A 334 18.78 -0.63 -2.94
C TYR A 334 17.59 -1.30 -3.64
N ALA A 335 17.89 -2.30 -4.46
CA ALA A 335 16.95 -3.25 -5.01
C ALA A 335 17.71 -4.54 -5.31
N THR A 336 17.05 -5.68 -5.16
CA THR A 336 17.62 -6.99 -5.51
C THR A 336 16.98 -7.49 -6.79
N SER A 337 17.76 -8.17 -7.64
CA SER A 337 17.20 -8.90 -8.79
C SER A 337 16.21 -9.94 -8.33
N SER A 338 15.11 -10.10 -9.06
CA SER A 338 14.10 -11.13 -8.78
C SER A 338 14.13 -12.25 -9.84
N ASP A 339 14.00 -13.49 -9.37
CA ASP A 339 13.90 -14.73 -10.14
C ASP A 339 12.54 -15.42 -9.99
N SER A 340 11.57 -14.71 -9.42
CA SER A 340 10.25 -15.24 -9.02
C SER A 340 9.21 -14.12 -9.11
N LEU A 341 7.95 -14.45 -9.37
CA LEU A 341 6.82 -13.54 -9.20
C LEU A 341 6.39 -13.41 -7.75
N VAL A 342 6.94 -14.24 -6.86
CA VAL A 342 6.72 -14.22 -5.42
C VAL A 342 8.01 -13.78 -4.72
N PRO A 343 7.97 -12.81 -3.79
CA PRO A 343 9.18 -12.39 -3.07
C PRO A 343 9.69 -13.46 -2.07
N PRO A 344 11.00 -13.49 -1.76
CA PRO A 344 11.62 -14.45 -0.83
C PRO A 344 11.07 -14.46 0.60
N SER A 345 10.32 -13.44 0.99
CA SER A 345 9.69 -13.32 2.30
C SER A 345 8.41 -14.16 2.46
N LEU A 346 7.94 -14.83 1.40
CA LEU A 346 6.80 -15.75 1.42
C LEU A 346 7.22 -17.22 1.32
N ASP A 347 6.51 -18.08 2.03
CA ASP A 347 6.84 -19.52 2.11
C ASP A 347 6.67 -20.27 0.79
N SER A 348 5.87 -19.73 -0.15
CA SER A 348 5.73 -20.30 -1.49
C SER A 348 6.89 -19.96 -2.43
N TYR A 349 7.82 -19.08 -2.03
CA TYR A 349 8.99 -18.75 -2.83
C TYR A 349 9.85 -20.00 -3.07
N LYS A 350 10.30 -20.18 -4.31
CA LYS A 350 11.34 -21.15 -4.68
C LYS A 350 12.43 -20.41 -5.44
N ALA A 351 13.65 -20.46 -4.92
CA ALA A 351 14.82 -19.94 -5.62
C ALA A 351 14.97 -20.66 -6.97
N GLY A 352 15.21 -19.89 -8.02
CA GLY A 352 15.33 -20.42 -9.38
C GLY A 352 14.02 -20.84 -10.03
N SER A 353 12.85 -20.37 -9.57
CA SER A 353 11.55 -20.61 -10.25
C SER A 353 11.53 -20.14 -11.71
N CYS A 354 12.47 -19.26 -12.10
CA CYS A 354 12.59 -18.72 -13.44
C CYS A 354 13.98 -18.98 -14.06
N ASP A 355 14.11 -20.07 -14.82
CA ASP A 355 15.34 -20.36 -15.56
C ASP A 355 15.70 -19.25 -16.57
N SER A 356 14.70 -18.62 -17.18
CA SER A 356 14.89 -17.54 -18.17
C SER A 356 15.09 -16.15 -17.54
N CYS A 357 15.27 -16.06 -16.22
CA CYS A 357 15.56 -14.79 -15.54
C CYS A 357 17.07 -14.56 -15.34
N ALA A 358 17.89 -15.60 -15.55
CA ALA A 358 19.33 -15.45 -15.65
C ALA A 358 19.71 -14.67 -16.93
N PHE A 359 20.64 -13.73 -16.80
CA PHE A 359 21.12 -12.94 -17.94
C PHE A 359 21.98 -13.79 -18.88
N ASP A 360 21.57 -13.88 -20.14
CA ASP A 360 22.31 -14.52 -21.22
C ASP A 360 21.92 -13.88 -22.56
N ALA A 361 22.61 -12.81 -22.93
CA ALA A 361 22.34 -12.08 -24.18
C ALA A 361 22.50 -12.95 -25.44
N ALA A 362 23.47 -13.88 -25.45
CA ALA A 362 23.71 -14.75 -26.59
C ALA A 362 22.60 -15.80 -26.74
N GLY A 363 22.23 -16.46 -25.63
CA GLY A 363 21.11 -17.38 -25.58
C GLY A 363 19.77 -16.70 -25.86
N ALA A 364 19.55 -15.48 -25.38
CA ALA A 364 18.37 -14.67 -25.65
C ALA A 364 18.20 -14.44 -27.16
N LYS A 365 19.26 -14.03 -27.86
CA LYS A 365 19.23 -13.83 -29.31
C LYS A 365 18.98 -15.13 -30.08
N ALA A 366 19.63 -16.23 -29.69
CA ALA A 366 19.41 -17.54 -30.29
C ALA A 366 17.96 -18.04 -30.08
N LEU A 367 17.40 -17.79 -28.89
CA LEU A 367 16.00 -18.13 -28.57
C LEU A 367 15.03 -17.27 -29.39
N LEU A 368 15.30 -15.98 -29.57
CA LEU A 368 14.53 -15.09 -30.45
C LEU A 368 14.54 -15.58 -31.90
N GLU A 369 15.70 -15.96 -32.43
CA GLU A 369 15.81 -16.52 -33.79
C GLU A 369 15.00 -17.83 -33.93
N LYS A 370 15.07 -18.71 -32.92
CA LYS A 370 14.28 -19.95 -32.87
C LYS A 370 12.77 -19.68 -32.76
N ALA A 371 12.39 -18.61 -32.07
CA ALA A 371 11.00 -18.15 -31.94
C ALA A 371 10.43 -17.54 -33.22
N GLY A 372 11.26 -17.36 -34.27
CA GLY A 372 10.86 -16.79 -35.56
C GLY A 372 11.19 -15.31 -35.73
N GLY A 373 11.95 -14.71 -34.80
CA GLY A 373 12.29 -13.29 -34.80
C GLY A 373 11.17 -12.37 -34.30
N PHE A 374 11.42 -11.06 -34.32
CA PHE A 374 10.44 -10.02 -33.98
C PHE A 374 10.71 -8.75 -34.81
N ASP A 375 9.92 -8.55 -35.87
CA ASP A 375 10.06 -7.42 -36.79
C ASP A 375 9.30 -6.16 -36.35
N GLY A 376 8.58 -6.25 -35.23
CA GLY A 376 7.80 -5.17 -34.64
C GLY A 376 8.62 -4.18 -33.82
N THR A 377 7.90 -3.26 -33.19
CA THR A 377 8.44 -2.40 -32.11
C THR A 377 7.87 -2.89 -30.80
N LEU A 378 8.73 -3.23 -29.84
CA LEU A 378 8.31 -3.52 -28.47
C LEU A 378 8.00 -2.18 -27.79
N ILE A 379 6.73 -1.88 -27.61
CA ILE A 379 6.29 -0.72 -26.83
C ILE A 379 6.34 -1.11 -25.35
N ILE A 380 6.95 -0.27 -24.52
CA ILE A 380 6.93 -0.39 -23.06
C ILE A 380 6.26 0.87 -22.49
N GLU A 381 5.09 0.65 -21.92
CA GLU A 381 4.31 1.68 -21.23
C GLU A 381 4.72 1.77 -19.75
N HIS A 382 4.79 2.99 -19.20
CA HIS A 382 5.03 3.21 -17.77
C HIS A 382 4.25 4.42 -17.25
N ASN A 383 3.81 4.36 -16.00
CA ASN A 383 3.00 5.40 -15.36
C ASN A 383 3.74 6.19 -14.27
N SER A 384 5.06 6.02 -14.17
CA SER A 384 5.88 6.54 -13.08
C SER A 384 7.03 7.39 -13.61
N ALA A 385 7.05 8.67 -13.23
CA ALA A 385 8.16 9.57 -13.54
C ALA A 385 9.43 9.20 -12.75
N SER A 386 9.28 8.71 -11.52
CA SER A 386 10.41 8.27 -10.69
C SER A 386 11.13 7.05 -11.25
N ASP A 387 10.43 6.20 -12.01
CA ASP A 387 11.02 4.99 -12.60
C ASP A 387 11.61 5.23 -14.00
N GLN A 388 11.52 6.43 -14.57
CA GLN A 388 11.89 6.69 -15.96
C GLN A 388 13.32 6.24 -16.32
N GLN A 389 14.30 6.47 -15.45
CA GLN A 389 15.68 6.03 -15.67
C GLN A 389 15.83 4.50 -15.67
N LEU A 390 15.08 3.82 -14.80
CA LEU A 390 15.07 2.37 -14.71
C LEU A 390 14.46 1.74 -15.97
N VAL A 391 13.31 2.23 -16.41
CA VAL A 391 12.66 1.73 -17.64
C VAL A 391 13.54 2.00 -18.87
N GLN A 392 14.21 3.16 -18.94
CA GLN A 392 15.18 3.46 -20.00
C GLN A 392 16.36 2.47 -20.06
N ALA A 393 16.93 2.12 -18.90
CA ALA A 393 18.03 1.16 -18.83
C ALA A 393 17.59 -0.23 -19.31
N ILE A 394 16.42 -0.69 -18.86
CA ILE A 394 15.83 -1.98 -19.27
C ILE A 394 15.58 -2.00 -20.78
N SER A 395 14.90 -0.98 -21.31
CA SER A 395 14.60 -0.89 -22.75
C SER A 395 15.86 -0.87 -23.61
N LYS A 396 16.91 -0.17 -23.17
CA LYS A 396 18.19 -0.14 -23.86
C LYS A 396 18.84 -1.52 -23.91
N GLN A 397 18.86 -2.25 -22.80
CA GLN A 397 19.43 -3.61 -22.79
C GLN A 397 18.64 -4.56 -23.69
N ILE A 398 17.31 -4.55 -23.64
CA ILE A 398 16.47 -5.36 -24.53
C ILE A 398 16.79 -5.07 -26.00
N GLN A 399 16.83 -3.78 -26.38
CA GLN A 399 17.15 -3.35 -27.74
C GLN A 399 18.55 -3.80 -28.18
N ASP A 400 19.58 -3.56 -27.36
CA ASP A 400 20.96 -3.82 -27.73
C ASP A 400 21.26 -5.34 -27.79
N ASN A 401 20.72 -6.13 -26.86
CA ASN A 401 21.00 -7.56 -26.75
C ASN A 401 20.20 -8.41 -27.73
N LEU A 402 18.96 -8.01 -28.08
CA LEU A 402 18.13 -8.72 -29.05
C LEU A 402 18.23 -8.16 -30.48
N GLY A 403 18.62 -6.89 -30.63
CA GLY A 403 18.63 -6.20 -31.92
C GLY A 403 17.24 -5.84 -32.45
N ILE A 404 16.22 -5.77 -31.58
CA ILE A 404 14.85 -5.38 -31.93
C ILE A 404 14.62 -3.88 -31.67
N LYS A 405 13.55 -3.31 -32.23
CA LYS A 405 13.14 -1.93 -31.91
C LYS A 405 12.40 -1.90 -30.57
N VAL A 406 12.78 -1.00 -29.67
CA VAL A 406 12.07 -0.75 -28.41
C VAL A 406 11.66 0.72 -28.35
N GLN A 407 10.41 0.98 -27.96
CA GLN A 407 9.88 2.33 -27.79
C GLN A 407 9.28 2.48 -26.39
N LEU A 408 9.71 3.52 -25.68
CA LEU A 408 9.09 3.92 -24.42
C LEU A 408 7.86 4.79 -24.68
N LYS A 409 6.79 4.53 -23.95
CA LYS A 409 5.58 5.35 -23.96
C LYS A 409 5.16 5.69 -22.53
N PRO A 410 5.44 6.91 -22.03
CA PRO A 410 4.88 7.35 -20.76
C PRO A 410 3.36 7.49 -20.90
N SER A 411 2.61 6.79 -20.06
CA SER A 411 1.14 6.77 -20.06
C SER A 411 0.66 7.03 -18.62
N LEU A 412 0.22 8.26 -18.33
CA LEU A 412 -0.19 8.67 -16.98
C LEU A 412 -1.71 8.74 -16.85
N GLY A 413 -2.23 8.32 -15.68
CA GLY A 413 -3.61 8.57 -15.27
C GLY A 413 -4.64 7.57 -15.82
N THR A 414 -5.91 8.00 -15.74
CA THR A 414 -7.11 7.15 -15.93
C THR A 414 -7.25 6.57 -17.34
N GLU A 415 -6.60 7.14 -18.34
CA GLU A 415 -6.60 6.59 -19.71
C GLU A 415 -5.87 5.25 -19.78
N LEU A 416 -4.72 5.11 -19.10
CA LEU A 416 -3.99 3.85 -19.05
C LEU A 416 -4.81 2.77 -18.36
N GLU A 417 -5.47 3.11 -17.24
CA GLU A 417 -6.35 2.20 -16.51
C GLU A 417 -7.51 1.74 -17.38
N SER A 418 -8.14 2.65 -18.14
CA SER A 418 -9.22 2.31 -19.08
C SER A 418 -8.74 1.32 -20.14
N ARG A 419 -7.61 1.60 -20.81
CA ARG A 419 -7.05 0.72 -21.86
C ARG A 419 -6.60 -0.62 -21.30
N ARG A 420 -6.04 -0.65 -20.09
CA ARG A 420 -5.72 -1.89 -19.38
C ARG A 420 -6.97 -2.73 -19.18
N ASN A 421 -8.02 -2.13 -18.62
CA ASN A 421 -9.27 -2.85 -18.31
C ASN A 421 -10.03 -3.30 -19.56
N SER A 422 -9.87 -2.62 -20.70
CA SER A 422 -10.45 -3.01 -22.00
C SER A 422 -9.54 -3.90 -22.85
N GLN A 423 -8.34 -4.27 -22.38
CA GLN A 423 -7.31 -4.99 -23.16
C GLN A 423 -6.91 -4.26 -24.47
N GLU A 424 -6.87 -2.93 -24.43
CA GLU A 424 -6.49 -2.03 -25.54
C GLU A 424 -5.10 -1.40 -25.31
N LEU A 425 -4.23 -2.10 -24.59
CA LEU A 425 -2.83 -1.70 -24.41
C LEU A 425 -2.06 -1.75 -25.74
N GLU A 426 -1.05 -0.89 -25.87
CA GLU A 426 -0.22 -0.84 -27.08
C GLU A 426 1.05 -1.69 -26.97
N GLY A 427 1.43 -2.09 -25.75
CA GLY A 427 2.59 -2.93 -25.51
C GLY A 427 2.68 -3.45 -24.08
N ALA A 428 3.88 -3.83 -23.70
CA ALA A 428 4.18 -4.29 -22.35
C ALA A 428 4.03 -3.15 -21.32
N ILE A 429 3.67 -3.48 -20.09
CA ILE A 429 3.60 -2.52 -18.97
C ILE A 429 4.77 -2.78 -18.02
N PHE A 430 5.56 -1.74 -17.77
CA PHE A 430 6.44 -1.72 -16.61
C PHE A 430 5.60 -1.35 -15.38
N GLY A 431 5.45 -2.31 -14.48
CA GLY A 431 4.57 -2.19 -13.32
C GLY A 431 5.30 -2.45 -12.01
N LEU A 432 4.81 -1.81 -10.95
CA LEU A 432 5.15 -2.11 -9.57
C LEU A 432 3.89 -2.67 -8.91
N TRP A 433 3.97 -3.88 -8.39
CA TRP A 433 2.89 -4.50 -7.61
C TRP A 433 3.39 -4.79 -6.21
N GLY A 434 2.50 -4.79 -5.23
CA GLY A 434 2.81 -5.22 -3.87
C GLY A 434 1.58 -5.71 -3.14
N TRP A 435 1.78 -6.45 -2.06
CA TRP A 435 0.65 -6.96 -1.28
C TRP A 435 0.07 -5.89 -0.36
N SER A 436 -1.22 -6.03 -0.02
CA SER A 436 -1.82 -5.33 1.11
C SER A 436 -1.68 -6.10 2.43
N TYR A 437 -1.46 -7.42 2.36
CA TYR A 437 -1.21 -8.31 3.49
C TYR A 437 -0.36 -9.50 3.02
N LYS A 438 0.43 -10.09 3.91
CA LYS A 438 1.40 -11.15 3.57
C LYS A 438 0.70 -12.41 3.02
N SER A 439 0.63 -12.52 1.69
CA SER A 439 -0.03 -13.61 0.98
C SER A 439 0.56 -13.78 -0.43
N SER A 440 0.80 -15.03 -0.82
CA SER A 440 1.20 -15.40 -2.18
C SER A 440 0.06 -15.20 -3.19
N ASP A 441 -1.20 -15.29 -2.74
CA ASP A 441 -2.38 -15.06 -3.59
C ASP A 441 -2.38 -13.65 -4.17
N GLN A 442 -1.97 -12.64 -3.38
CA GLN A 442 -1.91 -11.24 -3.81
C GLN A 442 -0.99 -11.04 -5.03
N TYR A 443 0.05 -11.87 -5.18
CA TYR A 443 0.95 -11.84 -6.33
C TYR A 443 0.47 -12.72 -7.49
N LEU A 444 -0.02 -13.92 -7.19
CA LEU A 444 -0.32 -14.93 -8.21
C LEU A 444 -1.74 -14.84 -8.79
N SER A 445 -2.71 -14.31 -8.03
CA SER A 445 -4.08 -14.05 -8.52
C SER A 445 -4.12 -13.03 -9.68
N GLN A 446 -3.06 -12.23 -9.84
CA GLN A 446 -2.85 -11.36 -11.00
C GLN A 446 -2.81 -12.13 -12.33
N TYR A 447 -2.58 -13.45 -12.29
CA TYR A 447 -2.49 -14.34 -13.43
C TYR A 447 -3.60 -15.40 -13.45
N GLU A 448 -4.61 -15.28 -12.58
CA GLU A 448 -5.83 -16.10 -12.69
C GLU A 448 -6.71 -15.58 -13.84
N THR A 449 -7.36 -16.48 -14.57
CA THR A 449 -8.32 -16.09 -15.62
C THR A 449 -9.42 -15.20 -15.03
N GLY A 450 -9.50 -13.96 -15.51
CA GLY A 450 -10.46 -12.96 -15.02
C GLY A 450 -10.09 -12.28 -13.70
N GLY A 451 -8.87 -12.46 -13.19
CA GLY A 451 -8.30 -11.66 -12.10
C GLY A 451 -8.00 -10.22 -12.51
N ASP A 452 -7.73 -9.32 -11.55
CA ASP A 452 -7.50 -7.89 -11.85
C ASP A 452 -6.27 -7.66 -12.74
N GLY A 453 -5.12 -8.22 -12.35
CA GLY A 453 -3.89 -8.15 -13.15
C GLY A 453 -3.98 -8.85 -14.50
N ASN A 454 -4.95 -9.76 -14.66
CA ASN A 454 -5.15 -10.51 -15.89
C ASN A 454 -5.61 -9.59 -17.03
N ALA A 455 -6.29 -8.48 -16.72
CA ALA A 455 -6.62 -7.45 -17.70
C ALA A 455 -5.37 -6.92 -18.43
N THR A 456 -4.21 -6.90 -17.77
CA THR A 456 -2.96 -6.46 -18.39
C THR A 456 -2.35 -7.53 -19.32
N THR A 457 -2.34 -8.79 -18.91
CA THR A 457 -1.58 -9.83 -19.63
C THR A 457 -2.44 -10.65 -20.60
N GLY A 458 -3.74 -10.78 -20.32
CA GLY A 458 -4.65 -11.70 -21.03
C GLY A 458 -4.33 -13.19 -20.82
N TYR A 459 -3.42 -13.52 -19.91
CA TYR A 459 -2.99 -14.89 -19.65
C TYR A 459 -4.14 -15.79 -19.20
N SER A 460 -4.22 -17.03 -19.66
CA SER A 460 -5.23 -17.95 -19.16
C SER A 460 -4.72 -19.38 -19.18
N ASN A 461 -4.77 -20.04 -18.02
CA ASN A 461 -4.34 -21.42 -17.88
C ASN A 461 -5.19 -22.12 -16.81
N GLU A 462 -6.03 -23.06 -17.24
CA GLU A 462 -6.96 -23.76 -16.34
C GLU A 462 -6.26 -24.53 -15.21
N ALA A 463 -5.03 -25.01 -15.45
CA ALA A 463 -4.25 -25.69 -14.41
C ALA A 463 -3.77 -24.70 -13.34
N VAL A 464 -3.33 -23.51 -13.74
CA VAL A 464 -3.00 -22.40 -12.82
C VAL A 464 -4.24 -22.01 -12.02
N ASP A 465 -5.37 -21.76 -12.68
CA ASP A 465 -6.61 -21.37 -12.02
C ASP A 465 -7.05 -22.41 -10.98
N LYS A 466 -6.91 -23.70 -11.30
CA LYS A 466 -7.22 -24.79 -10.36
C LYS A 466 -6.27 -24.79 -9.16
N LEU A 467 -4.96 -24.63 -9.38
CA LEU A 467 -3.98 -24.59 -8.30
C LEU A 467 -4.21 -23.40 -7.37
N LEU A 468 -4.45 -22.20 -7.92
CA LEU A 468 -4.74 -21.00 -7.13
C LEU A 468 -6.02 -21.16 -6.29
N ARG A 469 -7.10 -21.70 -6.87
CA ARG A 469 -8.33 -22.01 -6.12
C ARG A 469 -8.11 -23.06 -5.02
N SER A 470 -7.31 -24.09 -5.29
CA SER A 470 -6.97 -25.10 -4.29
C SER A 470 -6.10 -24.52 -3.18
N ALA A 471 -5.12 -23.68 -3.51
CA ALA A 471 -4.24 -23.02 -2.54
C ALA A 471 -5.04 -22.12 -1.59
N ARG A 472 -5.97 -21.32 -2.14
CA ARG A 472 -6.90 -20.51 -1.33
C ARG A 472 -7.77 -21.35 -0.41
N GLY A 473 -8.22 -22.53 -0.82
CA GLY A 473 -9.08 -23.38 0.01
C GLY A 473 -8.34 -24.23 1.05
N GLU A 474 -7.02 -24.33 0.98
CA GLU A 474 -6.21 -25.14 1.88
C GLU A 474 -5.90 -24.36 3.16
N GLN A 475 -6.23 -24.95 4.32
CA GLN A 475 -6.05 -24.33 5.64
C GLN A 475 -4.68 -24.66 6.27
N ASP A 476 -3.99 -25.67 5.76
CA ASP A 476 -2.60 -25.98 6.12
C ASP A 476 -1.65 -25.06 5.32
N GLU A 477 -1.02 -24.11 6.01
CA GLU A 477 -0.19 -23.07 5.38
C GLU A 477 0.95 -23.66 4.53
N ALA A 478 1.57 -24.77 4.97
CA ALA A 478 2.66 -25.40 4.23
C ALA A 478 2.17 -26.06 2.94
N LYS A 479 1.00 -26.70 2.97
CA LYS A 479 0.38 -27.26 1.76
C LYS A 479 -0.10 -26.15 0.82
N SER A 480 -0.71 -25.10 1.34
CA SER A 480 -1.13 -23.93 0.56
C SER A 480 0.07 -23.28 -0.15
N ALA A 481 1.18 -23.08 0.57
CA ALA A 481 2.43 -22.58 0.00
C ALA A 481 2.95 -23.48 -1.13
N GLY A 482 2.89 -24.81 -0.98
CA GLY A 482 3.26 -25.75 -2.04
C GLY A 482 2.40 -25.61 -3.29
N LEU A 483 1.09 -25.46 -3.15
CA LEU A 483 0.17 -25.25 -4.28
C LEU A 483 0.43 -23.92 -4.99
N TYR A 484 0.78 -22.85 -4.25
CA TYR A 484 1.20 -21.59 -4.85
C TYR A 484 2.53 -21.72 -5.61
N SER A 485 3.51 -22.46 -5.07
CA SER A 485 4.77 -22.73 -5.80
C SER A 485 4.50 -23.48 -7.12
N ASP A 486 3.61 -24.47 -7.10
CA ASP A 486 3.24 -25.22 -8.31
C ASP A 486 2.53 -24.33 -9.34
N ALA A 487 1.66 -23.42 -8.88
CA ALA A 487 0.99 -22.45 -9.75
C ALA A 487 2.00 -21.49 -10.39
N GLU A 488 2.91 -20.94 -9.59
CA GLU A 488 3.97 -20.06 -10.08
C GLU A 488 4.83 -20.75 -11.13
N ALA A 489 5.23 -22.01 -10.93
CA ALA A 489 6.06 -22.73 -11.90
C ALA A 489 5.39 -22.83 -13.28
N LEU A 490 4.06 -22.98 -13.33
CA LEU A 490 3.31 -22.95 -14.59
C LEU A 490 3.21 -21.54 -15.17
N ILE A 491 2.97 -20.53 -14.33
CA ILE A 491 2.96 -19.12 -14.77
C ILE A 491 4.33 -18.74 -15.37
N MET A 492 5.43 -19.05 -14.68
CA MET A 492 6.79 -18.74 -15.14
C MET A 492 7.19 -19.53 -16.38
N LYS A 493 6.64 -20.74 -16.57
CA LYS A 493 6.77 -21.44 -17.84
C LYS A 493 6.15 -20.59 -18.94
N ASP A 494 4.95 -20.07 -18.81
CA ASP A 494 4.32 -19.29 -19.87
C ASP A 494 4.86 -17.84 -19.93
N MET A 495 5.45 -17.33 -18.85
CA MET A 495 6.08 -15.99 -18.75
C MET A 495 5.15 -14.83 -19.18
N PRO A 496 3.89 -14.72 -18.68
CA PRO A 496 3.03 -13.57 -18.99
C PRO A 496 3.57 -12.27 -18.37
N SER A 497 4.48 -12.39 -17.40
CA SER A 497 5.15 -11.29 -16.74
C SER A 497 6.56 -11.68 -16.39
N ILE A 498 7.48 -10.74 -16.57
CA ILE A 498 8.91 -10.92 -16.31
C ILE A 498 9.22 -10.29 -14.95
N PRO A 499 9.65 -11.06 -13.92
CA PRO A 499 10.11 -10.49 -12.67
C PRO A 499 11.43 -9.74 -12.90
N LEU A 500 11.57 -8.57 -12.28
CA LEU A 500 12.73 -7.69 -12.46
C LEU A 500 13.46 -7.44 -11.15
N PHE A 501 12.85 -6.69 -10.25
CA PHE A 501 13.49 -6.19 -9.03
C PHE A 501 12.53 -6.20 -7.85
N ILE A 502 13.04 -6.56 -6.69
CA ILE A 502 12.39 -6.29 -5.41
C ILE A 502 13.09 -5.06 -4.83
N PRO A 503 12.45 -3.88 -4.81
CA PRO A 503 13.05 -2.70 -4.21
C PRO A 503 13.19 -2.89 -2.71
N THR A 504 14.28 -2.37 -2.16
CA THR A 504 14.37 -2.18 -0.72
C THR A 504 13.58 -0.94 -0.36
N ASP A 505 12.50 -1.12 0.40
CA ASP A 505 11.67 -0.01 0.84
C ASP A 505 12.37 0.75 1.96
N PHE A 506 12.87 1.95 1.64
CA PHE A 506 13.45 2.85 2.63
C PHE A 506 12.49 3.96 3.02
N GLY A 507 12.60 4.41 4.25
CA GLY A 507 12.10 5.70 4.68
C GLY A 507 13.15 6.49 5.43
N LEU A 508 12.82 7.75 5.73
CA LEU A 508 13.65 8.62 6.55
C LEU A 508 12.92 9.03 7.81
N LYS A 509 13.67 9.18 8.89
CA LYS A 509 13.17 9.63 10.17
C LYS A 509 14.09 10.69 10.78
N SER A 510 13.51 11.64 11.51
CA SER A 510 14.24 12.55 12.38
C SER A 510 14.76 11.80 13.61
N LYS A 511 15.62 12.46 14.39
CA LYS A 511 16.08 11.94 15.69
C LYS A 511 14.96 11.87 16.73
N CYS A 512 13.90 12.64 16.52
CA CYS A 512 12.75 12.71 17.44
C CYS A 512 11.77 11.55 17.21
N ALA A 513 11.71 11.01 15.99
CA ALA A 513 10.88 9.88 15.61
C ALA A 513 11.50 8.52 16.04
N GLY A 514 10.81 7.85 16.96
CA GLY A 514 11.09 6.49 17.42
C GLY A 514 10.29 5.46 16.63
N MET A 515 10.96 4.62 15.86
CA MET A 515 10.32 3.56 15.07
C MET A 515 9.98 2.37 15.96
N ASN A 516 8.71 1.97 15.98
CA ASN A 516 8.22 0.78 16.69
C ASN A 516 7.92 -0.39 15.73
N ASP A 517 7.96 -0.17 14.42
CA ASP A 517 7.77 -1.20 13.39
C ASP A 517 8.77 -0.98 12.24
N SER A 518 9.83 -1.79 12.20
CA SER A 518 10.77 -1.83 11.08
C SER A 518 10.62 -3.11 10.25
N GLN A 519 9.75 -4.03 10.66
CA GLN A 519 9.62 -5.33 10.01
C GLN A 519 8.51 -5.30 8.96
N GLY A 520 7.42 -4.55 9.19
CA GLY A 520 6.23 -4.51 8.34
C GLY A 520 6.04 -3.22 7.54
N ASP A 521 4.84 -3.06 6.98
CA ASP A 521 4.45 -1.80 6.40
C ASP A 521 4.43 -0.69 7.46
N LEU A 522 4.92 0.49 7.11
CA LEU A 522 5.27 1.53 8.06
C LEU A 522 4.03 2.15 8.68
N GLN A 523 3.73 1.72 9.90
CA GLN A 523 2.63 2.25 10.68
C GLN A 523 3.09 3.48 11.48
N PHE A 524 3.20 4.63 10.80
CA PHE A 524 3.69 5.88 11.40
C PHE A 524 2.94 6.29 12.67
N TYR A 525 1.66 5.95 12.77
CA TYR A 525 0.88 6.26 13.97
C TYR A 525 1.41 5.55 15.23
N ARG A 526 2.07 4.39 15.06
CA ARG A 526 2.74 3.65 16.14
C ARG A 526 4.11 4.25 16.50
N ALA A 527 4.69 5.12 15.66
CA ALA A 527 5.97 5.73 15.95
C ALA A 527 5.90 6.64 17.19
N GLY A 528 6.87 6.47 18.08
CA GLY A 528 7.04 7.34 19.24
C GLY A 528 7.62 8.70 18.85
N PHE A 529 7.40 9.68 19.72
CA PHE A 529 8.06 10.98 19.64
C PHE A 529 8.75 11.30 20.97
N THR A 530 10.04 11.65 20.90
CA THR A 530 10.93 11.71 22.08
C THR A 530 11.62 13.06 22.27
N CYS A 531 11.50 13.94 21.29
CA CYS A 531 11.62 15.37 21.50
C CYS A 531 10.24 15.93 21.92
#